data_AF-A0A1G9XWI2-F1
#
_entry.id   AF-A0A1G9XWI2-F1
#
_cell.length_a   1.000
_cell.length_b   1.000
_cell.length_c   1.000
_cell.angle_alpha   90.00
_cell.angle_beta   90.00
_cell.angle_gamma   90.00
#
_symmetry.space_group_name_H-M   'P 1'
#
loop_
_entity.id
_entity.type
_entity.pdbx_description
1 polymer ?
#
loop_
_entity_poly.entity_id
_entity_poly.type
_entity_poly.pdbx_seq_one_letter_code
_entity_poly.pdbx_strand_id
1 'polypeptide(L)'
;MFVKYLKYGCGLVVLMLLSWLVFFLMSKPQDNPYMRLYSSVNGTGSPGCEFLNEKRPNVHFKFKLSAQECRFVFYGGGEGIKFYVDYPSSAVVFPRLEKGIQIYFFMTRISRDEYDASRHLVGKSPISVSDGIELYDMNDYKERKFVGEDGVSVIASDFLATIRASRLYAPDLLVFYQYPKELTDVKAMDRFALEVLRKIVVE
;
A
#
# COMPACT_ATOMS: atom_id res chain seq x y z
N MET A 1 -53.30 35.21 12.93
CA MET A 1 -52.86 33.95 12.31
C MET A 1 -51.64 34.16 11.39
N PHE A 2 -50.61 34.92 11.81
CA PHE A 2 -49.47 35.30 10.95
C PHE A 2 -48.07 34.97 11.53
N VAL A 3 -48.00 34.55 12.80
CA VAL A 3 -46.72 34.36 13.51
C VAL A 3 -46.14 32.94 13.35
N LYS A 4 -46.96 31.97 12.87
CA LYS A 4 -46.52 30.57 12.73
C LYS A 4 -45.68 30.31 11.49
N TYR A 5 -45.78 31.09 10.41
CA TYR A 5 -45.02 30.84 9.17
C TYR A 5 -43.61 31.46 9.15
N LEU A 6 -43.35 32.48 9.98
CA LEU A 6 -42.05 33.15 10.02
C LEU A 6 -40.95 32.31 10.69
N LYS A 7 -41.31 31.42 11.62
CA LYS A 7 -40.35 30.57 12.34
C LYS A 7 -39.85 29.37 11.52
N TYR A 8 -40.65 28.85 10.58
CA TYR A 8 -40.25 27.69 9.76
C TYR A 8 -39.40 28.08 8.55
N GLY A 9 -39.55 29.30 8.01
CA GLY A 9 -38.71 29.78 6.91
C GLY A 9 -37.25 30.04 7.33
N CYS A 10 -37.03 30.54 8.55
CA CYS A 10 -35.69 30.84 9.06
C CYS A 10 -34.88 29.56 9.38
N GLY A 11 -35.54 28.52 9.92
CA GLY A 11 -34.87 27.26 10.25
C GLY A 11 -34.37 26.48 9.03
N LEU A 12 -35.10 26.55 7.91
CA LEU A 12 -34.75 25.85 6.66
C LEU A 12 -33.54 26.48 5.97
N VAL A 13 -33.43 27.82 6.02
CA VAL A 13 -32.28 28.55 5.49
C VAL A 13 -31.03 28.30 6.33
N VAL A 14 -31.15 28.24 7.65
CA VAL A 14 -30.04 27.92 8.57
C VAL A 14 -29.53 26.50 8.35
N LEU A 15 -30.42 25.51 8.16
CA LEU A 15 -30.04 24.13 7.85
C LEU A 15 -29.35 23.98 6.49
N MET A 16 -29.81 24.71 5.45
CA MET A 16 -29.14 24.70 4.15
C MET A 16 -27.78 25.39 4.20
N LEU A 17 -27.64 26.49 4.94
CA LEU A 17 -26.35 27.16 5.14
C LEU A 17 -25.37 26.30 5.93
N LEU A 18 -25.82 25.60 6.97
CA LEU A 18 -25.00 24.65 7.73
C LEU A 18 -24.57 23.45 6.88
N SER A 19 -25.49 22.88 6.08
CA SER A 19 -25.16 21.82 5.13
C SER A 19 -24.12 22.26 4.10
N TRP A 20 -24.25 23.49 3.58
CA TRP A 20 -23.31 24.07 2.63
C TRP A 20 -21.94 24.36 3.27
N LEU A 21 -21.92 24.84 4.52
CA LEU A 21 -20.69 25.03 5.30
C LEU A 21 -19.98 23.70 5.59
N VAL A 22 -20.73 22.64 5.93
CA VAL A 22 -20.16 21.29 6.14
C VAL A 22 -19.58 20.74 4.84
N PHE A 23 -20.23 21.00 3.70
CA PHE A 23 -19.70 20.65 2.37
C PHE A 23 -18.39 21.38 2.04
N PHE A 24 -18.21 22.63 2.49
CA PHE A 24 -16.97 23.38 2.33
C PHE A 24 -15.89 23.07 3.37
N LEU A 25 -16.28 22.66 4.58
CA LEU A 25 -15.38 22.23 5.66
C LEU A 25 -14.81 20.83 5.44
N MET A 26 -15.42 20.03 4.55
CA MET A 26 -14.76 18.86 3.97
C MET A 26 -13.64 19.34 3.06
N SER A 27 -12.49 19.63 3.66
CA SER A 27 -11.24 19.93 2.97
C SER A 27 -11.06 18.87 1.88
N LYS A 28 -11.04 19.29 0.60
CA LYS A 28 -10.63 18.39 -0.49
C LYS A 28 -9.32 17.74 -0.05
N PRO A 29 -9.19 16.41 -0.12
CA PRO A 29 -7.94 15.75 0.27
C PRO A 29 -6.81 16.45 -0.48
N GLN A 30 -5.95 17.13 0.28
CA GLN A 30 -4.85 17.89 -0.28
C GLN A 30 -3.96 16.89 -0.99
N ASP A 31 -3.76 17.11 -2.29
CA ASP A 31 -2.89 16.26 -3.09
C ASP A 31 -1.51 16.21 -2.44
N ASN A 32 -0.91 15.02 -2.45
CA ASN A 32 0.40 14.82 -1.85
C ASN A 32 1.41 15.81 -2.49
N PRO A 33 2.15 16.61 -1.70
CA PRO A 33 3.01 17.67 -2.24
C PRO A 33 4.17 17.14 -3.11
N TYR A 34 4.47 15.85 -2.99
CA TYR A 34 5.50 15.16 -3.77
C TYR A 34 4.95 14.42 -4.99
N MET A 35 3.62 14.44 -5.20
CA MET A 35 2.96 13.72 -6.28
C MET A 35 2.84 14.61 -7.52
N ARG A 36 3.16 14.04 -8.68
CA ARG A 36 2.83 14.60 -9.99
C ARG A 36 2.01 13.59 -10.78
N LEU A 37 0.89 14.04 -11.33
CA LEU A 37 0.08 13.23 -12.25
C LEU A 37 0.63 13.42 -13.67
N TYR A 38 0.78 12.33 -14.41
CA TYR A 38 1.03 12.39 -15.85
C TYR A 38 -0.16 11.82 -16.60
N SER A 39 -0.60 12.59 -17.59
CA SER A 39 -1.65 12.17 -18.52
C SER A 39 -1.00 11.50 -19.73
N SER A 40 -1.78 10.65 -20.41
CA SER A 40 -1.47 10.17 -21.77
C SER A 40 -1.47 11.35 -22.74
N VAL A 41 -0.42 12.18 -22.74
CA VAL A 41 -0.24 13.20 -23.77
C VAL A 41 0.19 12.45 -25.03
N ASN A 42 -0.76 12.27 -25.96
CA ASN A 42 -0.62 11.64 -27.29
C ASN A 42 -0.95 10.13 -27.43
N GLY A 43 -1.71 9.54 -26.50
CA GLY A 43 -2.37 8.24 -26.74
C GLY A 43 -1.48 7.00 -26.66
N THR A 44 -0.22 7.14 -26.23
CA THR A 44 0.73 6.02 -26.15
C THR A 44 1.15 5.67 -24.70
N GLY A 45 0.71 6.43 -23.70
CA GLY A 45 1.00 6.18 -22.28
C GLY A 45 -0.25 5.85 -21.48
N SER A 46 -0.16 4.97 -20.49
CA SER A 46 -1.24 4.84 -19.50
C SER A 46 -1.14 5.99 -18.49
N PRO A 47 -2.27 6.56 -18.01
CA PRO A 47 -2.23 7.57 -16.96
C PRO A 47 -1.56 7.01 -15.70
N GLY A 48 -0.92 7.88 -14.94
CA GLY A 48 -0.21 7.49 -13.73
C GLY A 48 0.22 8.66 -12.86
N CYS A 49 0.99 8.32 -11.83
CA CYS A 49 1.60 9.27 -10.92
C CYS A 49 3.07 8.95 -10.69
N GLU A 50 3.83 9.99 -10.44
CA GLU A 50 5.16 9.91 -9.89
C GLU A 50 5.23 10.59 -8.52
N PHE A 51 6.09 10.06 -7.67
CA PHE A 51 6.36 10.58 -6.32
C PHE A 51 7.86 10.84 -6.19
N LEU A 52 8.21 12.11 -6.01
CA LEU A 52 9.59 12.58 -5.99
C LEU A 52 9.77 13.65 -4.92
N ASN A 53 10.87 13.57 -4.18
CA ASN A 53 11.35 14.67 -3.34
C ASN A 53 12.57 15.32 -4.00
N GLU A 54 12.49 16.62 -4.32
CA GLU A 54 13.59 17.36 -4.96
C GLU A 54 14.87 17.38 -4.10
N LYS A 55 14.74 17.25 -2.78
CA LYS A 55 15.90 17.13 -1.86
C LYS A 55 16.54 15.74 -1.89
N ARG A 56 15.88 14.76 -2.52
CA ARG A 56 16.31 13.35 -2.63
C ARG A 56 16.00 12.83 -4.04
N PRO A 57 16.63 13.38 -5.10
CA PRO A 57 16.26 13.11 -6.49
C PRO A 57 16.40 11.63 -6.89
N ASN A 58 17.24 10.87 -6.18
CA ASN A 58 17.45 9.44 -6.40
C ASN A 58 16.31 8.57 -5.84
N VAL A 59 15.42 9.11 -5.01
CA VAL A 59 14.26 8.40 -4.48
C VAL A 59 13.03 8.81 -5.27
N HIS A 60 12.68 7.95 -6.23
CA HIS A 60 11.59 8.19 -7.17
C HIS A 60 10.74 6.92 -7.31
N PHE A 61 9.42 7.07 -7.15
CA PHE A 61 8.44 6.01 -7.39
C PHE A 61 7.51 6.42 -8.51
N LYS A 62 7.27 5.52 -9.46
CA LYS A 62 6.33 5.72 -10.55
C LYS A 62 5.27 4.63 -10.53
N PHE A 63 4.03 5.04 -10.76
CA PHE A 63 2.89 4.14 -10.78
C PHE A 63 1.99 4.37 -11.99
N LYS A 64 1.49 3.28 -12.55
CA LYS A 64 0.40 3.24 -13.53
C LYS A 64 -0.93 3.08 -12.79
N LEU A 65 -1.46 4.18 -12.32
CA LEU A 65 -2.68 4.26 -11.52
C LEU A 65 -3.61 5.36 -12.05
N SER A 66 -4.91 5.23 -11.83
CA SER A 66 -5.82 6.34 -12.08
C SER A 66 -5.50 7.54 -11.17
N ALA A 67 -5.92 8.74 -11.57
CA ALA A 67 -5.72 9.95 -10.76
C ALA A 67 -6.36 9.84 -9.36
N GLN A 68 -7.43 9.05 -9.22
CA GLN A 68 -8.07 8.81 -7.92
C GLN A 68 -7.24 7.84 -7.07
N GLU A 69 -6.78 6.73 -7.65
CA GLU A 69 -5.93 5.76 -6.94
C GLU A 69 -4.60 6.38 -6.51
N CYS A 70 -4.02 7.26 -7.31
CA CYS A 70 -2.80 8.01 -6.95
C CYS A 70 -2.97 8.80 -5.65
N ARG A 71 -4.17 9.33 -5.36
CA ARG A 71 -4.46 10.06 -4.12
C ARG A 71 -4.49 9.15 -2.88
N PHE A 72 -4.56 7.83 -3.06
CA PHE A 72 -4.53 6.86 -1.97
C PHE A 72 -3.12 6.32 -1.68
N VAL A 73 -2.12 6.79 -2.42
CA VAL A 73 -0.71 6.51 -2.16
C VAL A 73 -0.14 7.58 -1.23
N PHE A 74 0.49 7.14 -0.16
CA PHE A 74 1.07 8.01 0.85
C PHE A 74 2.60 8.02 0.74
N TYR A 75 3.15 9.20 0.46
CA TYR A 75 4.58 9.44 0.40
C TYR A 75 4.94 10.68 1.23
N GLY A 76 5.86 10.53 2.19
CA GLY A 76 6.29 11.62 3.08
C GLY A 76 7.51 12.39 2.60
N GLY A 77 8.03 12.11 1.41
CA GLY A 77 9.31 12.65 0.92
C GLY A 77 10.53 11.89 1.46
N GLY A 78 10.31 10.79 2.18
CA GLY A 78 11.38 9.94 2.72
C GLY A 78 11.87 8.89 1.72
N GLU A 79 12.39 7.79 2.24
CA GLU A 79 12.91 6.67 1.44
C GLU A 79 11.84 5.68 1.02
N GLY A 80 10.68 5.71 1.69
CA GLY A 80 9.62 4.76 1.48
C GLY A 80 8.27 5.38 1.19
N ILE A 81 7.44 4.58 0.53
CA ILE A 81 6.10 4.89 0.07
C ILE A 81 5.15 3.79 0.50
N LYS A 82 3.91 4.13 0.83
CA LYS A 82 2.92 3.17 1.32
C LYS A 82 1.56 3.35 0.67
N PHE A 83 0.83 2.25 0.51
CA PHE A 83 -0.52 2.24 -0.04
C PHE A 83 -1.26 0.97 0.45
N TYR A 84 -2.56 0.94 0.22
CA TYR A 84 -3.42 -0.20 0.56
C TYR A 84 -4.07 -0.73 -0.68
N VAL A 85 -4.25 -2.05 -0.73
CA VAL A 85 -4.89 -2.73 -1.83
C VAL A 85 -6.03 -3.58 -1.32
N ASP A 86 -7.18 -3.51 -1.97
CA ASP A 86 -8.32 -4.37 -1.68
C ASP A 86 -8.08 -5.80 -2.22
N TYR A 87 -8.25 -6.80 -1.36
CA TYR A 87 -8.12 -8.20 -1.70
C TYR A 87 -9.49 -8.83 -1.95
N PRO A 88 -9.69 -9.59 -3.04
CA PRO A 88 -8.69 -9.99 -4.04
C PRO A 88 -8.62 -9.06 -5.27
N SER A 89 -9.30 -7.91 -5.27
CA SER A 89 -9.50 -7.09 -6.48
C SER A 89 -8.23 -6.43 -7.03
N SER A 90 -7.17 -6.32 -6.23
CA SER A 90 -5.93 -5.62 -6.60
C SER A 90 -6.13 -4.13 -6.91
N ALA A 91 -7.20 -3.52 -6.40
CA ALA A 91 -7.46 -2.09 -6.54
C ALA A 91 -6.76 -1.32 -5.42
N VAL A 92 -6.09 -0.21 -5.75
CA VAL A 92 -5.53 0.67 -4.72
C VAL A 92 -6.68 1.43 -4.06
N VAL A 93 -6.77 1.36 -2.74
CA VAL A 93 -7.91 1.89 -1.98
C VAL A 93 -7.46 2.78 -0.83
N PHE A 94 -8.35 3.68 -0.43
CA PHE A 94 -8.19 4.39 0.82
C PHE A 94 -8.33 3.43 2.01
N PRO A 95 -7.48 3.51 3.05
CA PRO A 95 -7.58 2.65 4.22
C PRO A 95 -8.92 2.84 4.94
N ARG A 96 -9.67 1.74 5.16
CA ARG A 96 -10.96 1.76 5.85
C ARG A 96 -11.06 0.59 6.82
N LEU A 97 -11.71 0.81 7.97
CA LEU A 97 -11.83 -0.20 9.02
C LEU A 97 -12.97 -1.21 8.80
N GLU A 98 -13.96 -0.90 7.95
CA GLU A 98 -15.27 -1.57 8.03
C GLU A 98 -15.63 -2.49 6.84
N LYS A 99 -14.87 -2.51 5.74
CA LYS A 99 -15.22 -3.32 4.57
C LYS A 99 -14.01 -3.92 3.86
N GLY A 100 -14.08 -5.22 3.60
CA GLY A 100 -13.12 -5.98 2.80
C GLY A 100 -11.82 -6.29 3.55
N ILE A 101 -10.95 -7.05 2.90
CA ILE A 101 -9.59 -7.32 3.39
C ILE A 101 -8.66 -6.36 2.65
N GLN A 102 -7.97 -5.50 3.39
CA GLN A 102 -7.01 -4.57 2.82
C GLN A 102 -5.58 -5.04 3.12
N ILE A 103 -4.77 -5.16 2.08
CA ILE A 103 -3.36 -5.52 2.18
C ILE A 103 -2.55 -4.23 2.19
N TYR A 104 -1.77 -4.04 3.24
CA TYR A 104 -0.85 -2.92 3.35
C TYR A 104 0.41 -3.21 2.54
N PHE A 105 0.87 -2.24 1.76
CA PHE A 105 2.15 -2.27 1.08
C PHE A 105 3.03 -1.11 1.55
N PHE A 106 4.31 -1.41 1.76
CA PHE A 106 5.37 -0.43 1.94
C PHE A 106 6.53 -0.79 1.02
N MET A 107 7.08 0.18 0.32
CA MET A 107 8.21 -0.01 -0.58
C MET A 107 9.27 1.02 -0.29
N THR A 108 10.54 0.63 -0.38
CA THR A 108 11.68 1.53 -0.21
C THR A 108 12.78 1.16 -1.19
N ARG A 109 13.51 2.17 -1.67
CA ARG A 109 14.71 1.95 -2.49
C ARG A 109 15.86 1.49 -1.58
N ILE A 110 16.67 0.55 -2.04
CA ILE A 110 17.82 0.01 -1.30
C ILE A 110 19.05 -0.12 -2.19
N SER A 111 20.24 -0.13 -1.59
CA SER A 111 21.47 -0.58 -2.27
C SER A 111 21.54 -2.10 -2.22
N ARG A 112 21.59 -2.75 -3.39
CA ARG A 112 21.56 -4.21 -3.50
C ARG A 112 22.79 -4.89 -2.89
N ASP A 113 23.96 -4.24 -2.99
CA ASP A 113 25.24 -4.82 -2.56
C ASP A 113 25.29 -5.07 -1.04
N GLU A 114 24.46 -4.38 -0.28
CA GLU A 114 24.45 -4.45 1.19
C GLU A 114 23.25 -5.25 1.74
N TYR A 115 22.27 -5.58 0.89
CA TYR A 115 21.01 -6.16 1.33
C TYR A 115 20.97 -7.68 1.16
N ASP A 116 20.87 -8.36 2.30
CA ASP A 116 20.57 -9.79 2.38
C ASP A 116 19.39 -9.97 3.35
N ALA A 117 18.21 -10.26 2.79
CA ALA A 117 16.99 -10.49 3.55
C ALA A 117 17.12 -11.66 4.54
N SER A 118 17.98 -12.65 4.25
CA SER A 118 18.15 -13.85 5.06
C SER A 118 19.28 -13.75 6.08
N ARG A 119 19.96 -12.61 6.19
CA ARG A 119 21.14 -12.47 7.07
C ARG A 119 20.86 -12.83 8.52
N HIS A 120 19.68 -12.54 9.05
CA HIS A 120 19.30 -12.86 10.44
C HIS A 120 19.02 -14.36 10.67
N LEU A 121 18.95 -15.15 9.60
CA LEU A 121 18.80 -16.61 9.63
C LEU A 121 20.15 -17.35 9.55
N VAL A 122 21.26 -16.63 9.38
CA VAL A 122 22.61 -17.25 9.30
C VAL A 122 22.89 -18.05 10.57
N GLY A 123 23.23 -19.33 10.39
CA GLY A 123 23.51 -20.26 11.48
C GLY A 123 22.26 -20.88 12.15
N LYS A 124 21.05 -20.54 11.68
CA LYS A 124 19.79 -21.17 12.14
C LYS A 124 19.37 -22.27 11.16
N SER A 125 18.84 -23.36 11.71
CA SER A 125 18.19 -24.41 10.94
C SER A 125 16.67 -24.27 11.03
N PRO A 126 15.92 -24.55 9.94
CA PRO A 126 14.47 -24.57 10.01
C PRO A 126 14.00 -25.72 10.92
N ILE A 127 12.93 -25.50 11.67
CA ILE A 127 12.28 -26.51 12.51
C ILE A 127 11.42 -27.48 11.68
N SER A 128 10.99 -27.06 10.49
CA SER A 128 10.35 -27.92 9.51
C SER A 128 10.48 -27.34 8.10
N VAL A 129 10.37 -28.22 7.10
CA VAL A 129 10.31 -27.86 5.69
C VAL A 129 9.14 -28.61 5.06
N SER A 130 8.23 -27.88 4.43
CA SER A 130 7.06 -28.45 3.74
C SER A 130 6.73 -27.62 2.51
N ASP A 131 6.48 -28.27 1.37
CA ASP A 131 6.22 -27.60 0.09
C ASP A 131 7.24 -26.50 -0.25
N GLY A 132 8.52 -26.70 0.09
CA GLY A 132 9.57 -25.70 -0.14
C GLY A 132 9.41 -24.42 0.69
N ILE A 133 8.66 -24.47 1.79
CA ILE A 133 8.59 -23.44 2.82
C ILE A 133 9.40 -23.93 4.03
N GLU A 134 10.43 -23.18 4.37
CA GLU A 134 11.24 -23.35 5.57
C GLU A 134 10.58 -22.60 6.73
N LEU A 135 10.24 -23.30 7.81
CA LEU A 135 9.69 -22.69 9.02
C LEU A 135 10.80 -22.55 10.07
N TYR A 136 10.95 -21.35 10.60
CA TYR A 136 11.91 -21.01 11.64
C TYR A 136 11.20 -20.59 12.93
N ASP A 137 11.77 -21.00 14.06
CA ASP A 137 11.38 -20.51 15.37
C ASP A 137 12.28 -19.35 15.79
N MET A 138 11.69 -18.17 15.95
CA MET A 138 12.40 -16.94 16.32
C MET A 138 12.15 -16.56 17.79
N ASN A 139 11.80 -17.54 18.63
CA ASN A 139 11.38 -17.42 20.02
C ASN A 139 10.04 -16.68 20.20
N ASP A 140 9.97 -15.42 19.76
CA ASP A 140 8.79 -14.55 19.95
C ASP A 140 7.76 -14.66 18.83
N TYR A 141 8.20 -15.15 17.66
CA TYR A 141 7.37 -15.33 16.48
C TYR A 141 7.88 -16.48 15.61
N LYS A 142 7.02 -16.90 14.68
CA LYS A 142 7.40 -17.83 13.63
C LYS A 142 7.71 -17.07 12.36
N GLU A 143 8.68 -17.56 11.62
CA GLU A 143 9.05 -17.01 10.33
C GLU A 143 9.09 -18.10 9.27
N ARG A 144 8.59 -17.77 8.09
CA ARG A 144 8.53 -18.65 6.93
C ARG A 144 9.39 -18.07 5.84
N LYS A 145 10.34 -18.85 5.34
CA LYS A 145 11.16 -18.51 4.18
C LYS A 145 10.80 -19.44 3.02
N PHE A 146 10.64 -18.87 1.83
CA PHE A 146 10.37 -19.64 0.61
C PHE A 146 10.86 -18.87 -0.61
N VAL A 147 10.85 -19.53 -1.77
CA VAL A 147 11.14 -18.91 -3.06
C VAL A 147 9.80 -18.59 -3.73
N GLY A 148 9.59 -17.31 -4.07
CA GLY A 148 8.44 -16.84 -4.84
C GLY A 148 8.45 -17.38 -6.27
N GLU A 149 7.34 -17.21 -7.00
CA GLU A 149 7.21 -17.75 -8.37
C GLU A 149 8.20 -17.15 -9.37
N ASP A 150 8.77 -15.99 -9.05
CA ASP A 150 9.78 -15.30 -9.86
C ASP A 150 11.22 -15.60 -9.39
N GLY A 151 11.40 -16.61 -8.54
CA GLY A 151 12.71 -17.07 -8.09
C GLY A 151 13.34 -16.23 -6.97
N VAL A 152 12.64 -15.21 -6.47
CA VAL A 152 13.14 -14.34 -5.40
C VAL A 152 12.81 -14.92 -4.03
N SER A 153 13.74 -14.82 -3.08
CA SER A 153 13.50 -15.23 -1.69
C SER A 153 12.48 -14.30 -1.03
N VAL A 154 11.51 -14.91 -0.36
CA VAL A 154 10.46 -14.23 0.42
C VAL A 154 10.57 -14.66 1.87
N ILE A 155 10.44 -13.71 2.78
CA ILE A 155 10.43 -13.95 4.23
C ILE A 155 9.12 -13.41 4.79
N ALA A 156 8.35 -14.26 5.47
CA ALA A 156 7.06 -13.95 6.04
C ALA A 156 7.03 -14.25 7.55
N SER A 157 6.87 -13.20 8.36
CA SER A 157 6.91 -13.28 9.82
C SER A 157 5.52 -13.09 10.41
N ASP A 158 5.21 -13.88 11.44
CA ASP A 158 3.96 -13.79 12.19
C ASP A 158 3.97 -12.64 13.21
N PHE A 159 3.00 -11.74 13.13
CA PHE A 159 2.69 -10.73 14.15
C PHE A 159 1.39 -11.11 14.87
N LEU A 160 0.96 -10.36 15.89
CA LEU A 160 -0.20 -10.75 16.71
C LEU A 160 -1.45 -11.15 15.88
N ALA A 161 -1.88 -10.28 14.96
CA ALA A 161 -3.07 -10.50 14.11
C ALA A 161 -2.78 -10.52 12.59
N THR A 162 -1.53 -10.35 12.18
CA THR A 162 -1.16 -10.23 10.76
C THR A 162 0.08 -11.03 10.44
N ILE A 163 0.29 -11.27 9.16
CA ILE A 163 1.54 -11.76 8.60
C ILE A 163 2.14 -10.61 7.81
N ARG A 164 3.42 -10.33 8.03
CA ARG A 164 4.18 -9.38 7.20
C ARG A 164 5.19 -10.18 6.41
N ALA A 165 5.10 -10.08 5.09
CA ALA A 165 6.08 -10.63 4.18
C ALA A 165 6.96 -9.54 3.59
N SER A 166 8.18 -9.91 3.22
CA SER A 166 9.17 -9.04 2.62
C SER A 166 9.91 -9.76 1.51
N ARG A 167 10.23 -9.02 0.45
CA ARG A 167 10.94 -9.52 -0.72
C ARG A 167 11.57 -8.38 -1.51
N LEU A 168 12.53 -8.72 -2.35
CA LEU A 168 12.98 -7.82 -3.41
C LEU A 168 11.99 -7.82 -4.58
N TYR A 169 11.82 -6.66 -5.18
CA TYR A 169 11.14 -6.43 -6.44
C TYR A 169 12.01 -5.45 -7.21
N ALA A 170 12.04 -5.49 -8.54
CA ALA A 170 13.04 -4.72 -9.30
C ALA A 170 14.49 -5.04 -8.85
N PRO A 171 15.53 -4.39 -9.40
CA PRO A 171 16.89 -4.55 -8.86
C PRO A 171 17.12 -3.88 -7.50
N ASP A 172 16.30 -2.92 -7.09
CA ASP A 172 16.58 -2.01 -5.96
C ASP A 172 15.35 -1.66 -5.09
N LEU A 173 14.23 -2.37 -5.22
CA LEU A 173 13.02 -2.11 -4.44
C LEU A 173 12.79 -3.20 -3.39
N LEU A 174 12.94 -2.84 -2.12
CA LEU A 174 12.48 -3.69 -1.03
C LEU A 174 10.99 -3.46 -0.80
N VAL A 175 10.20 -4.52 -0.90
CA VAL A 175 8.76 -4.49 -0.71
C VAL A 175 8.39 -5.27 0.55
N PHE A 176 7.56 -4.65 1.38
CA PHE A 176 6.85 -5.29 2.48
C PHE A 176 5.36 -5.27 2.17
N TYR A 177 4.70 -6.38 2.41
CA TYR A 177 3.24 -6.46 2.37
C TYR A 177 2.73 -7.17 3.62
N GLN A 178 1.65 -6.63 4.19
CA GLN A 178 1.09 -7.11 5.45
C GLN A 178 -0.39 -7.40 5.27
N TYR A 179 -0.80 -8.57 5.74
CA TYR A 179 -2.12 -9.14 5.52
C TYR A 179 -2.65 -9.85 6.77
N PRO A 180 -3.97 -10.02 6.90
CA PRO A 180 -4.57 -10.71 8.04
C PRO A 180 -4.14 -12.19 8.11
N LYS A 181 -3.98 -12.73 9.32
CA LYS A 181 -3.54 -14.12 9.55
C LYS A 181 -4.51 -15.18 9.03
N GLU A 182 -5.77 -14.80 8.80
CA GLU A 182 -6.79 -15.65 8.21
C GLU A 182 -6.44 -16.06 6.77
N LEU A 183 -5.58 -15.29 6.07
CA LEU A 183 -5.03 -15.65 4.77
C LEU A 183 -3.75 -16.49 4.97
N THR A 184 -3.91 -17.79 5.20
CA THR A 184 -2.84 -18.68 5.64
C THR A 184 -1.89 -19.16 4.54
N ASP A 185 -2.31 -19.15 3.28
CA ASP A 185 -1.45 -19.54 2.14
C ASP A 185 -0.49 -18.39 1.77
N VAL A 186 0.71 -18.47 2.32
CA VAL A 186 1.76 -17.45 2.17
C VAL A 186 2.28 -17.35 0.73
N LYS A 187 2.23 -18.45 -0.03
CA LYS A 187 2.61 -18.45 -1.44
C LYS A 187 1.53 -17.81 -2.29
N ALA A 188 0.25 -18.06 -2.01
CA ALA A 188 -0.84 -17.34 -2.67
C ALA A 188 -0.78 -15.84 -2.39
N MET A 189 -0.45 -15.44 -1.17
CA MET A 189 -0.31 -14.02 -0.83
C MET A 189 0.90 -13.35 -1.50
N ASP A 190 2.03 -14.05 -1.66
CA ASP A 190 3.15 -13.56 -2.47
C ASP A 190 2.77 -13.42 -3.95
N ARG A 191 2.06 -14.40 -4.53
CA ARG A 191 1.56 -14.30 -5.91
C ARG A 191 0.64 -13.09 -6.10
N PHE A 192 -0.31 -12.88 -5.19
CA PHE A 192 -1.16 -11.69 -5.20
C PHE A 192 -0.34 -10.40 -5.10
N ALA A 193 0.66 -10.35 -4.21
CA ALA A 193 1.52 -9.18 -4.10
C ALA A 193 2.31 -8.91 -5.39
N LEU A 194 2.84 -9.94 -6.03
CA LEU A 194 3.52 -9.84 -7.32
C LEU A 194 2.58 -9.35 -8.43
N GLU A 195 1.34 -9.84 -8.50
CA GLU A 195 0.34 -9.38 -9.47
C GLU A 195 0.05 -7.88 -9.30
N VAL A 196 -0.12 -7.43 -8.05
CA VAL A 196 -0.27 -6.00 -7.72
C VAL A 196 0.93 -5.21 -8.20
N LEU A 197 2.15 -5.62 -7.84
CA LEU A 197 3.37 -4.89 -8.18
C LEU A 197 3.57 -4.79 -9.69
N ARG A 198 3.41 -5.90 -10.43
CA ARG A 198 3.49 -5.93 -11.91
C ARG A 198 2.47 -5.04 -12.58
N LYS A 199 1.28 -4.90 -11.99
CA LYS A 199 0.20 -4.07 -12.53
C LYS A 199 0.47 -2.58 -12.34
N ILE A 200 0.98 -2.18 -11.19
CA ILE A 200 0.98 -0.77 -10.78
C ILE A 200 2.36 -0.13 -10.81
N VAL A 201 3.46 -0.85 -10.58
CA VAL A 201 4.81 -0.27 -10.49
C VAL A 201 5.37 -0.07 -11.89
N VAL A 202 5.92 1.12 -12.14
CA VAL A 202 6.66 1.42 -13.37
C VAL A 202 8.14 1.51 -13.01
N GLU A 203 8.92 0.56 -13.52
CA GLU A 203 10.39 0.54 -13.43
C GLU A 203 11.03 1.33 -14.58
#